data_AF-A0A1N6ADS7-F1
#
_entry.id   AF-A0A1N6ADS7-F1
#
_cell.length_a   1.000
_cell.length_b   1.000
_cell.length_c   1.000
_cell.angle_alpha   90.00
_cell.angle_beta   90.00
_cell.angle_gamma   90.00
#
_symmetry.space_group_name_H-M   'P 1'
#
loop_
_entity.id
_entity.type
_entity.pdbx_description
1 polymer ?
#
loop_
_entity_poly.entity_id
_entity_poly.type
_entity_poly.pdbx_seq_one_letter_code
_entity_poly.pdbx_strand_id
1 'polypeptide(L)'
;MGYLVQPSGRLNLPGSDEVAAVAAVKAAMAVRDGWFTPDLFPSHDTLADMAEAAGASIIRDGDWVEFGYDDEGDPKWSDQATAFYVAIAPFVRSGIVHIEGEDGAGWSYTYADGQITQRGWNGWDGSVEPFGEHVNFPPMDRP
;
A
#
# COMPACT_ATOMS: atom_id res chain seq x y z
N MET A 1 -8.05 -13.82 -8.30
CA MET A 1 -8.30 -12.61 -9.11
C MET A 1 -7.59 -11.48 -8.42
N GLY A 2 -6.93 -10.58 -9.13
CA GLY A 2 -6.35 -9.38 -8.53
C GLY A 2 -6.93 -8.17 -9.22
N TYR A 3 -7.05 -7.09 -8.46
CA TYR A 3 -7.69 -5.85 -8.88
C TYR A 3 -6.61 -4.84 -9.19
N LEU A 4 -6.47 -4.47 -10.46
CA LEU A 4 -5.38 -3.59 -10.89
C LEU A 4 -5.53 -2.21 -10.27
N VAL A 5 -4.41 -1.64 -9.83
CA VAL A 5 -4.36 -0.36 -9.14
C VAL A 5 -3.25 0.53 -9.67
N GLN A 6 -3.47 1.84 -9.54
CA GLN A 6 -2.53 2.90 -9.87
C GLN A 6 -2.27 3.76 -8.64
N PRO A 7 -1.29 3.38 -7.80
CA PRO A 7 -0.86 4.21 -6.69
C PRO A 7 -0.12 5.45 -7.16
N SER A 8 -0.29 6.54 -6.43
CA SER A 8 0.48 7.76 -6.57
C SER A 8 0.57 8.50 -5.24
N GLY A 9 1.59 9.32 -5.05
CA GLY A 9 1.69 10.18 -3.87
C GLY A 9 3.05 10.09 -3.20
N ARG A 10 3.16 10.65 -1.99
CA ARG A 10 4.46 10.78 -1.33
C ARG A 10 4.31 10.76 0.18
N LEU A 11 5.22 10.05 0.85
CA LEU A 11 5.28 9.92 2.30
C LEU A 11 6.63 10.42 2.82
N ASN A 12 6.60 11.16 3.92
CA ASN A 12 7.79 11.48 4.70
C ASN A 12 8.09 10.29 5.62
N LEU A 13 9.04 9.46 5.20
CA LEU A 13 9.54 8.32 5.93
C LEU A 13 11.05 8.54 6.09
N PRO A 14 11.53 9.01 7.25
CA PRO A 14 12.95 9.31 7.47
C PRO A 14 13.86 8.12 7.14
N GLY A 15 15.02 8.39 6.53
CA GLY A 15 16.00 7.33 6.21
C GLY A 15 16.42 6.49 7.41
N SER A 16 16.44 7.09 8.60
CA SER A 16 16.74 6.41 9.86
C SER A 16 15.75 5.31 10.23
N ASP A 17 14.51 5.42 9.76
CA ASP A 17 13.41 4.51 10.10
C ASP A 17 13.24 3.39 9.06
N GLU A 18 13.96 3.44 7.94
CA GLU A 18 13.79 2.52 6.80
C GLU A 18 14.02 1.05 7.16
N VAL A 19 15.10 0.72 7.86
CA VAL A 19 15.39 -0.67 8.24
C VAL A 19 14.28 -1.26 9.13
N ALA A 20 13.75 -0.45 10.04
CA ALA A 20 12.66 -0.86 10.92
C ALA A 20 11.34 -1.00 10.15
N ALA A 21 11.07 -0.06 9.23
CA ALA A 21 9.92 -0.13 8.34
C ALA A 21 9.96 -1.38 7.46
N VAL A 22 11.13 -1.71 6.89
CA VAL A 22 11.31 -2.90 6.06
C VAL A 22 10.99 -4.16 6.84
N ALA A 23 11.54 -4.29 8.05
CA ALA A 23 11.30 -5.46 8.89
C ALA A 23 9.81 -5.61 9.27
N ALA A 24 9.14 -4.49 9.57
CA ALA A 24 7.70 -4.49 9.92
C ALA A 24 6.82 -4.88 8.72
N VAL A 25 7.08 -4.30 7.54
CA VAL A 25 6.38 -4.63 6.29
C VAL A 25 6.56 -6.09 5.93
N LYS A 26 7.81 -6.58 5.94
CA LYS A 26 8.14 -7.98 5.66
C LYS A 26 7.39 -8.93 6.58
N ALA A 27 7.37 -8.66 7.89
CA ALA A 27 6.64 -9.47 8.85
C ALA A 27 5.12 -9.43 8.61
N ALA A 28 4.56 -8.27 8.28
CA ALA A 28 3.13 -8.09 8.05
C ALA A 28 2.65 -8.76 6.76
N MET A 29 3.44 -8.70 5.68
CA MET A 29 3.10 -9.34 4.41
C MET A 29 3.28 -10.87 4.47
N ALA A 30 4.28 -11.37 5.21
CA ALA A 30 4.57 -12.79 5.34
C ALA A 30 3.43 -13.62 5.96
N VAL A 31 2.55 -13.00 6.74
CA VAL A 31 1.40 -13.68 7.39
C VAL A 31 0.12 -13.60 6.56
N ARG A 32 0.18 -13.03 5.34
CA ARG A 32 -0.96 -12.86 4.44
C ARG A 32 -0.78 -13.68 3.17
N ASP A 33 -1.88 -14.18 2.66
CA ASP A 33 -1.91 -14.87 1.38
C ASP A 33 -1.65 -13.86 0.25
N GLY A 34 -0.74 -14.22 -0.66
CA GLY A 34 -0.40 -13.37 -1.82
C GLY A 34 0.89 -13.80 -2.50
N TRP A 35 1.42 -12.93 -3.36
CA TRP A 35 2.60 -13.21 -4.20
C TRP A 35 3.94 -13.04 -3.47
N PHE A 36 3.97 -12.21 -2.43
CA PHE A 36 5.16 -12.07 -1.57
C PHE A 36 5.36 -13.35 -0.77
N THR A 37 6.50 -14.01 -0.99
CA THR A 37 6.94 -15.17 -0.20
C THR A 37 8.37 -14.90 0.29
N PRO A 38 8.57 -14.59 1.58
CA PRO A 38 9.87 -14.12 2.09
C PRO A 38 10.99 -15.15 1.89
N ASP A 39 10.66 -16.44 1.82
CA ASP A 39 11.63 -17.54 1.64
C ASP A 39 12.01 -17.78 0.16
N LEU A 40 11.20 -17.30 -0.80
CA LEU A 40 11.45 -17.47 -2.23
C LEU A 40 12.18 -16.29 -2.85
N PHE A 41 12.15 -15.13 -2.19
CA PHE A 41 12.73 -13.88 -2.70
C PHE A 41 13.64 -13.24 -1.64
N PRO A 42 14.90 -13.69 -1.55
CA PRO A 42 15.84 -13.21 -0.54
C PRO A 42 16.30 -11.76 -0.75
N SER A 43 15.95 -11.12 -1.87
CA SER A 43 16.36 -9.76 -2.22
C SER A 43 15.43 -8.66 -1.68
N HIS A 44 14.34 -8.99 -0.97
CA HIS A 44 13.43 -7.99 -0.40
C HIS A 44 14.02 -7.36 0.88
N ASP A 45 15.04 -6.52 0.68
CA ASP A 45 15.76 -5.81 1.74
C ASP A 45 15.44 -4.31 1.77
N THR A 46 14.66 -3.80 0.81
CA THR A 46 14.20 -2.41 0.75
C THR A 46 12.68 -2.29 0.62
N LEU A 47 12.14 -1.10 0.94
CA LEU A 47 10.72 -0.81 0.70
C LEU A 47 10.36 -0.87 -0.79
N ALA A 48 11.29 -0.51 -1.67
CA ALA A 48 11.08 -0.57 -3.12
C ALA A 48 10.91 -2.02 -3.60
N ASP A 49 11.74 -2.94 -3.11
CA ASP A 49 11.64 -4.36 -3.47
C ASP A 49 10.32 -5.00 -3.02
N MET A 50 9.72 -4.51 -1.93
CA MET A 50 8.45 -5.03 -1.42
C MET A 50 7.23 -4.31 -2.02
N ALA A 51 7.42 -3.09 -2.55
CA ALA A 51 6.35 -2.30 -3.15
C ALA A 51 5.74 -2.99 -4.37
N GLU A 52 6.55 -3.71 -5.15
CA GLU A 52 6.10 -4.48 -6.32
C GLU A 52 4.98 -5.46 -5.92
N ALA A 53 5.18 -6.22 -4.84
CA ALA A 53 4.17 -7.14 -4.31
C ALA A 53 2.96 -6.43 -3.65
N ALA A 54 3.08 -5.12 -3.40
CA ALA A 54 1.99 -4.25 -2.97
C ALA A 54 1.32 -3.48 -4.13
N GLY A 55 1.69 -3.80 -5.38
CA GLY A 55 1.17 -3.18 -6.59
C GLY A 55 1.62 -1.73 -6.79
N ALA A 56 2.81 -1.37 -6.32
CA ALA A 56 3.37 -0.04 -6.42
C ALA A 56 4.84 -0.06 -6.83
N SER A 57 5.29 1.01 -7.49
CA SER A 57 6.70 1.37 -7.56
C SER A 57 7.01 2.41 -6.48
N ILE A 58 8.20 2.33 -5.88
CA ILE A 58 8.66 3.34 -4.92
C ILE A 58 10.01 3.89 -5.34
N ILE A 59 10.10 5.22 -5.36
CA ILE A 59 11.36 5.95 -5.53
C ILE A 59 11.68 6.68 -4.23
N ARG A 60 12.92 6.58 -3.79
CA ARG A 60 13.40 7.26 -2.58
C ARG A 60 14.11 8.56 -2.91
N ASP A 61 13.74 9.63 -2.19
CA ASP A 61 14.36 10.95 -2.25
C ASP A 61 14.58 11.46 -0.81
N GLY A 62 15.74 11.10 -0.24
CA GLY A 62 16.11 11.42 1.14
C GLY A 62 15.13 10.82 2.17
N ASP A 63 14.50 11.71 2.95
CA ASP A 63 13.49 11.37 3.96
C ASP A 63 12.09 11.19 3.38
N TRP A 64 11.97 11.15 2.06
CA TRP A 64 10.70 10.94 1.40
C TRP A 64 10.74 9.73 0.48
N VAL A 65 9.60 9.07 0.39
CA VAL A 65 9.32 8.00 -0.55
C VAL A 65 8.16 8.42 -1.44
N GLU A 66 8.34 8.33 -2.75
CA GLU A 66 7.34 8.64 -3.77
C GLU A 66 6.78 7.34 -4.32
N PHE A 67 5.45 7.24 -4.33
CA PHE A 67 4.70 6.12 -4.87
C PHE A 67 4.34 6.41 -6.32
N GLY A 68 4.60 5.43 -7.18
CA GLY A 68 4.16 5.41 -8.55
C GLY A 68 3.46 4.10 -8.89
N TYR A 69 2.84 4.09 -10.06
CA TYR A 69 2.35 2.87 -10.66
C TYR A 69 3.54 1.97 -11.04
N ASP A 70 3.40 0.66 -10.80
CA ASP A 70 4.34 -0.34 -11.28
C ASP A 70 3.90 -0.78 -12.69
N ASP A 71 4.56 -0.22 -13.71
CA ASP A 71 4.27 -0.46 -15.13
C ASP A 71 4.98 -1.70 -15.70
N GLU A 72 6.00 -2.21 -15.00
CA GLU A 72 6.77 -3.39 -15.39
C GLU A 72 6.20 -4.68 -14.79
N GLY A 73 5.53 -4.59 -13.63
CA GLY A 73 4.91 -5.71 -12.92
C GLY A 73 3.43 -5.98 -13.25
N ASP A 74 2.72 -6.53 -12.26
CA ASP A 74 1.29 -6.86 -12.31
C ASP A 74 0.60 -6.22 -11.08
N PRO A 75 0.36 -4.89 -11.12
CA PRO A 75 0.08 -4.08 -9.95
C PRO A 75 -1.32 -4.32 -9.41
N LYS A 76 -1.46 -5.42 -8.67
CA LYS A 76 -2.73 -5.90 -8.15
C LYS A 76 -2.83 -5.63 -6.67
N TRP A 77 -3.95 -5.05 -6.27
CA TRP A 77 -4.33 -5.01 -4.88
C TRP A 77 -4.53 -6.42 -4.34
N SER A 78 -4.08 -6.63 -3.12
CA SER A 78 -4.15 -7.89 -2.38
C SER A 78 -4.13 -7.62 -0.87
N ASP A 79 -4.33 -8.66 -0.07
CA ASP A 79 -4.19 -8.56 1.39
C ASP A 79 -2.75 -8.18 1.80
N GLN A 80 -1.76 -8.57 1.00
CA GLN A 80 -0.36 -8.15 1.18
C GLN A 80 -0.15 -6.69 0.83
N ALA A 81 -0.82 -6.17 -0.21
CA ALA A 81 -0.81 -4.74 -0.51
C ALA A 81 -1.38 -3.95 0.66
N THR A 82 -2.57 -4.32 1.17
CA THR A 82 -3.15 -3.70 2.37
C THR A 82 -2.18 -3.77 3.56
N ALA A 83 -1.53 -4.91 3.77
CA ALA A 83 -0.57 -5.08 4.85
C ALA A 83 0.66 -4.17 4.70
N PHE A 84 1.18 -3.99 3.49
CA PHE A 84 2.26 -3.06 3.19
C PHE A 84 1.89 -1.63 3.61
N TYR A 85 0.76 -1.11 3.10
CA TYR A 85 0.35 0.28 3.35
C TYR A 85 0.07 0.58 4.82
N VAL A 86 -0.40 -0.39 5.59
CA VAL A 86 -0.62 -0.19 7.03
C VAL A 86 0.66 -0.37 7.84
N ALA A 87 1.51 -1.35 7.50
CA ALA A 87 2.72 -1.64 8.27
C ALA A 87 3.76 -0.51 8.21
N ILE A 88 3.78 0.30 7.13
CA ILE A 88 4.64 1.48 7.06
C ILE A 88 4.15 2.64 7.94
N ALA A 89 2.87 2.66 8.34
CA ALA A 89 2.26 3.82 8.98
C ALA A 89 3.02 4.34 10.21
N PRO A 90 3.48 3.49 11.17
CA PRO A 90 4.20 3.95 12.36
C PRO A 90 5.50 4.71 12.09
N PHE A 91 6.08 4.54 10.89
CA PHE A 91 7.36 5.13 10.48
C PHE A 91 7.17 6.39 9.64
N VAL A 92 5.94 6.69 9.22
CA VAL A 92 5.61 7.83 8.38
C VAL A 92 5.22 9.02 9.25
N ARG A 93 5.91 10.15 9.04
CA ARG A 93 5.61 11.40 9.75
C ARG A 93 4.40 12.10 9.16
N SER A 94 4.33 12.16 7.84
CA SER A 94 3.21 12.76 7.11
C SER A 94 3.19 12.29 5.66
N GLY A 95 2.05 12.40 5.01
CA GLY A 95 1.94 12.23 3.56
C GLY A 95 0.61 11.65 3.13
N ILE A 96 0.46 11.44 1.84
CA ILE A 96 -0.73 10.84 1.27
C ILE A 96 -0.36 9.92 0.12
N VAL A 97 -1.04 8.78 0.05
CA VAL A 97 -1.05 7.90 -1.12
C VAL A 97 -2.48 7.86 -1.65
N HIS A 98 -2.62 8.07 -2.94
CA HIS A 98 -3.85 7.92 -3.71
C HIS A 98 -3.79 6.62 -4.50
N ILE A 99 -4.89 5.89 -4.53
CA ILE A 99 -5.05 4.67 -5.30
C ILE A 99 -6.24 4.85 -6.22
N GLU A 100 -6.02 4.60 -7.52
CA GLU A 100 -7.08 4.46 -8.51
C GLU A 100 -7.14 3.00 -8.96
N GLY A 101 -8.32 2.38 -8.87
CA GLY A 101 -8.53 1.01 -9.33
C GLY A 101 -8.99 0.93 -10.78
N GLU A 102 -8.94 -0.25 -11.36
CA GLU A 102 -9.28 -0.50 -12.77
C GLU A 102 -10.73 -0.16 -13.18
N ASP A 103 -11.64 -0.05 -12.22
CA ASP A 103 -13.03 0.35 -12.42
C ASP A 103 -13.26 1.87 -12.21
N GLY A 104 -12.19 2.62 -11.96
CA GLY A 104 -12.21 4.04 -11.65
C GLY A 104 -12.56 4.36 -10.19
N ALA A 105 -12.67 3.36 -9.30
CA ALA A 105 -12.79 3.62 -7.88
C ALA A 105 -11.51 4.26 -7.35
N GLY A 106 -11.67 5.33 -6.55
CA GLY A 106 -10.56 6.06 -5.97
C GLY A 106 -10.64 6.07 -4.45
N TRP A 107 -9.52 5.75 -3.80
CA TRP A 107 -9.35 5.96 -2.36
C TRP A 107 -7.95 6.49 -2.05
N SER A 108 -7.77 6.94 -0.83
CA SER A 108 -6.48 7.46 -0.39
C SER A 108 -6.21 7.14 1.07
N TYR A 109 -4.94 6.95 1.38
CA TYR A 109 -4.42 6.81 2.73
C TYR A 109 -3.65 8.07 3.10
N THR A 110 -4.15 8.79 4.10
CA THR A 110 -3.44 9.93 4.70
C THR A 110 -2.71 9.45 5.94
N TYR A 111 -1.41 9.70 5.98
CA TYR A 111 -0.52 9.37 7.07
C TYR A 111 -0.20 10.63 7.86
N ALA A 112 -0.32 10.55 9.18
CA ALA A 112 0.05 11.63 10.09
C ALA A 112 0.47 11.03 11.43
N ASP A 113 1.66 11.38 11.89
CA ASP A 113 2.17 11.03 13.23
C ASP A 113 2.08 9.53 13.57
N GLY A 114 2.43 8.67 12.62
CA GLY A 114 2.39 7.22 12.81
C GLY A 114 1.02 6.58 12.62
N GLN A 115 -0.02 7.37 12.32
CA GLN A 115 -1.39 6.91 12.11
C GLN A 115 -1.76 6.99 10.63
N ILE A 116 -2.76 6.20 10.25
CA ILE A 116 -3.31 6.15 8.90
C ILE A 116 -4.83 6.39 8.96
N THR A 117 -5.33 7.20 8.03
CA THR A 117 -6.76 7.38 7.79
C THR A 117 -7.05 7.11 6.33
N GLN A 118 -8.14 6.39 6.06
CA GLN A 118 -8.59 6.13 4.70
C GLN A 118 -9.71 7.12 4.33
N ARG A 119 -9.68 7.59 3.08
CA ARG A 119 -10.77 8.33 2.47
C ARG A 119 -11.17 7.64 1.17
N GLY A 120 -12.48 7.41 1.00
CA GLY A 120 -13.01 6.64 -0.13
C GLY A 120 -13.13 5.16 0.19
N TRP A 121 -13.81 4.44 -0.70
CA TRP A 121 -14.02 3.00 -0.60
C TRP A 121 -12.87 2.31 -1.31
N ASN A 122 -12.23 1.36 -0.63
CA ASN A 122 -11.25 0.52 -1.29
C ASN A 122 -11.96 -0.29 -2.38
N GLY A 123 -11.55 -0.12 -3.63
CA GLY A 123 -12.20 -0.76 -4.77
C GLY A 123 -12.04 -2.29 -4.82
N TRP A 124 -11.11 -2.85 -4.04
CA TRP A 124 -10.92 -4.30 -3.93
C TRP A 124 -11.94 -4.97 -3.00
N ASP A 125 -12.13 -4.43 -1.79
CA ASP A 125 -12.87 -5.09 -0.70
C ASP A 125 -14.02 -4.25 -0.14
N GLY A 126 -14.27 -3.07 -0.71
CA GLY A 126 -15.26 -2.11 -0.24
C GLY A 126 -14.92 -1.47 1.11
N SER A 127 -13.81 -1.81 1.77
CA SER A 127 -13.51 -1.26 3.10
C SER A 127 -13.40 0.26 3.08
N VAL A 128 -13.80 0.90 4.19
CA VAL A 128 -13.67 2.35 4.42
C VAL A 128 -12.63 2.69 5.49
N GLU A 129 -12.05 1.67 6.12
CA GLU A 129 -10.97 1.77 7.08
C GLU A 129 -9.82 0.82 6.68
N PRO A 130 -8.55 1.19 6.94
CA PRO A 130 -7.41 0.30 6.68
C PRO A 130 -7.52 -0.97 7.53
N PHE A 131 -7.44 -2.15 6.90
CA PHE A 131 -7.77 -3.45 7.53
C PHE A 131 -9.21 -3.55 8.10
N GLY A 132 -10.15 -2.76 7.59
CA GLY A 132 -11.56 -2.90 7.93
C GLY A 132 -12.13 -4.26 7.53
N GLU A 133 -13.24 -4.66 8.14
CA GLU A 133 -14.01 -5.82 7.64
C GLU A 133 -14.50 -5.53 6.21
N HIS A 134 -14.53 -6.55 5.36
CA HIS A 134 -15.11 -6.46 4.02
C HIS A 134 -16.56 -5.99 4.13
N VAL A 135 -16.89 -4.86 3.50
CA VAL A 135 -18.25 -4.33 3.48
C VAL A 135 -18.78 -4.37 2.07
N ASN A 136 -20.06 -4.75 1.92
CA ASN A 136 -20.73 -4.67 0.62
C ASN A 136 -20.73 -3.20 0.16
N PHE A 137 -20.27 -2.96 -1.06
CA PHE A 137 -20.33 -1.64 -1.70
C PHE A 137 -21.73 -1.02 -1.55
N PRO A 138 -21.85 0.29 -1.24
CA PRO A 138 -23.12 0.97 -1.36
C PRO A 138 -23.56 0.93 -2.84
N PRO A 139 -24.87 0.80 -3.12
CA PRO A 139 -25.35 0.90 -4.48
C PRO A 139 -24.90 2.24 -5.08
N MET A 140 -24.21 2.16 -6.22
CA MET A 140 -23.86 3.34 -7.02
C MET A 140 -25.15 3.99 -7.51
N ASP A 141 -25.62 5.04 -6.83
CA ASP A 141 -26.61 5.95 -7.39
C ASP A 141 -25.96 6.69 -8.57
N ARG A 142 -26.14 6.15 -9.77
CA ARG A 142 -25.82 6.86 -11.01
C ARG A 142 -26.87 7.96 -11.23
N PRO A 143 -26.46 9.20 -11.58
CA PRO A 143 -27.37 10.26 -11.97
C PRO A 143 -28.12 9.96 -13.28
#